data_AF-A0A2G9U764-F1
#
_entry.id   AF-A0A2G9U764-F1
#
_cell.length_a   1.000
_cell.length_b   1.000
_cell.length_c   1.000
_cell.angle_alpha   90.00
_cell.angle_beta   90.00
_cell.angle_gamma   90.00
#
_symmetry.space_group_name_H-M   'P 1'
#
loop_
_entity.id
_entity.type
_entity.pdbx_description
1 polymer ?
#
loop_
_entity_poly.entity_id
_entity_poly.type
_entity_poly.pdbx_seq_one_letter_code
_entity_poly.pdbx_strand_id
1 'polypeptide(L)'
;MSELEEKLDGCKETLQTDCELDLNPEQKAFLERQAICNDKMLRREDSVERVNKKSGIIDVLFQGDMLLSKEQQHDLIADIGDSRSKRQAYNDTSYPGRRWSKGVFYSLDGTLNETAKAAFRKAAELWMNDTCIDFIEDLEEEAEDLLLVFSEYGCWAEVGRQEGWQLLSLGEGCGTPDRRKQFVRRSRKVNNNYNITYDYGSVMHYGAKSFINASLVKGNFTILPKDVNYTETLGSKFIGFYDLLMMNMYYNCTDICKSEHNADEKCNGGFPHPRDCSKCICPSGYGGQHCDERPPGCGEELNATDTWQWLNDSLHGGEVGRDGLKKCHYWIKAPNGSKIEIKLVEVPEHHYEGCTHAGVEIKTQADQRLTGYSYRLLIEHMANISEIIYDVE
;
A
#
# COMPACT_ATOMS: atom_id res chain seq x y z
N MET A 1 29.90 -13.95 -17.30
CA MET A 1 30.14 -12.48 -17.34
C MET A 1 29.81 -11.94 -18.72
N SER A 2 30.54 -12.33 -19.79
CA SER A 2 30.32 -11.79 -21.14
C SER A 2 28.96 -12.09 -21.78
N GLU A 3 28.43 -13.31 -21.67
CA GLU A 3 27.09 -13.65 -22.21
C GLU A 3 25.92 -12.97 -21.46
N LEU A 4 26.14 -12.58 -20.21
CA LEU A 4 25.13 -11.92 -19.38
C LEU A 4 25.06 -10.42 -19.73
N GLU A 5 26.21 -9.80 -19.96
CA GLU A 5 26.34 -8.42 -20.41
C GLU A 5 25.75 -8.22 -21.82
N GLU A 6 25.99 -9.16 -22.74
CA GLU A 6 25.44 -9.13 -24.10
C GLU A 6 23.90 -9.22 -24.12
N LYS A 7 23.32 -10.06 -23.26
CA LYS A 7 21.86 -10.18 -23.11
C LYS A 7 21.24 -8.94 -22.45
N LEU A 8 21.94 -8.34 -21.49
CA LEU A 8 21.50 -7.10 -20.82
C LEU A 8 21.56 -5.89 -21.76
N ASP A 9 22.57 -5.79 -22.62
CA ASP A 9 22.69 -4.72 -23.61
C ASP A 9 21.71 -4.88 -24.78
N GLY A 10 21.44 -6.10 -25.24
CA GLY A 10 20.36 -6.37 -26.20
C GLY A 10 18.97 -5.98 -25.66
N CYS A 11 18.73 -6.18 -24.36
CA CYS A 11 17.51 -5.70 -23.69
C CYS A 11 17.43 -4.18 -23.60
N LYS A 12 18.56 -3.48 -23.41
CA LYS A 12 18.60 -2.00 -23.38
C LYS A 12 18.24 -1.40 -24.74
N GLU A 13 18.77 -1.94 -25.83
CA GLU A 13 18.48 -1.45 -27.18
C GLU A 13 17.00 -1.66 -27.56
N THR A 14 16.42 -2.81 -27.17
CA THR A 14 15.00 -3.12 -27.45
C THR A 14 14.02 -2.24 -26.67
N LEU A 15 14.38 -1.78 -25.47
CA LEU A 15 13.54 -0.91 -24.64
C LEU A 15 13.54 0.56 -25.09
N GLN A 16 14.53 0.98 -25.88
CA GLN A 16 14.76 2.38 -26.19
C GLN A 16 14.03 2.87 -27.44
N THR A 17 13.54 1.96 -28.29
CA THR A 17 12.90 2.31 -29.57
C THR A 17 11.37 2.27 -29.60
N ASP A 18 10.67 1.68 -28.62
CA ASP A 18 9.20 1.56 -28.63
C ASP A 18 8.52 1.86 -27.27
N CYS A 19 8.78 3.03 -26.67
CA CYS A 19 7.98 3.51 -25.53
C CYS A 19 7.20 4.78 -25.89
N GLU A 20 6.37 4.73 -26.93
CA GLU A 20 5.17 5.58 -26.93
C GLU A 20 4.23 5.04 -25.85
N LEU A 21 4.05 5.79 -24.76
CA LEU A 21 3.04 5.48 -23.75
C LEU A 21 1.66 5.58 -24.42
N ASP A 22 0.98 4.44 -24.56
CA ASP A 22 -0.42 4.38 -25.03
C ASP A 22 -1.36 4.95 -23.95
N LEU A 23 -1.43 6.29 -23.89
CA LEU A 23 -2.25 7.02 -22.95
C LEU A 23 -3.67 7.21 -23.49
N ASN A 24 -4.65 6.94 -22.63
CA ASN A 24 -6.05 7.22 -22.93
C ASN A 24 -6.33 8.75 -22.93
N PRO A 25 -7.47 9.22 -23.50
CA PRO A 25 -7.78 10.64 -23.55
C PRO A 25 -7.82 11.34 -22.19
N GLU A 26 -8.32 10.67 -21.14
CA GLU A 26 -8.39 11.22 -19.79
C GLU A 26 -7.01 11.43 -19.17
N GLN A 27 -6.12 10.46 -19.35
CA GLN A 27 -4.71 10.52 -18.94
C GLN A 27 -3.98 11.66 -19.65
N LYS A 28 -4.20 11.83 -20.97
CA LYS A 28 -3.63 12.94 -21.74
C LYS A 28 -4.12 14.29 -21.19
N ALA A 29 -5.43 14.45 -21.01
CA ALA A 29 -6.02 15.67 -20.47
C ALA A 29 -5.56 15.98 -19.03
N PHE A 30 -5.38 14.93 -18.21
CA PHE A 30 -4.84 15.07 -16.85
C PHE A 30 -3.42 15.62 -16.86
N LEU A 31 -2.52 15.05 -17.68
CA LEU A 31 -1.13 15.50 -17.79
C LEU A 31 -1.02 16.94 -18.34
N GLU A 32 -1.88 17.31 -19.30
CA GLU A 32 -1.94 18.68 -19.85
C GLU A 32 -2.31 19.71 -18.78
N ARG A 33 -3.29 19.41 -17.91
CA ARG A 33 -3.66 20.29 -16.79
C ARG A 33 -2.52 20.46 -15.78
N GLN A 34 -1.78 19.38 -15.50
CA GLN A 34 -0.68 19.38 -14.54
C GLN A 34 0.58 20.11 -15.04
N ALA A 35 0.82 20.11 -16.35
CA ALA A 35 1.97 20.81 -16.96
C ALA A 35 1.94 22.34 -16.77
N ILE A 36 0.79 22.90 -16.39
CA ILE A 36 0.57 24.34 -16.16
C ILE A 36 0.96 24.76 -14.72
N CYS A 37 0.98 23.84 -13.76
CA CYS A 37 1.19 24.12 -12.33
C CYS A 37 2.64 23.93 -11.85
N ASN A 38 3.63 24.43 -12.59
CA ASN A 38 5.03 24.41 -12.15
C ASN A 38 5.43 25.76 -11.55
N ASP A 39 5.05 26.02 -10.30
CA ASP A 39 5.82 26.95 -9.47
C ASP A 39 5.82 26.54 -7.98
N LYS A 40 7.02 26.57 -7.39
CA LYS A 40 7.38 26.40 -5.96
C LYS A 40 7.11 25.05 -5.27
N MET A 41 8.05 24.13 -5.46
CA MET A 41 8.29 22.96 -4.59
C MET A 41 8.85 23.40 -3.21
N LEU A 42 8.07 23.31 -2.12
CA LEU A 42 8.54 23.57 -0.75
C LEU A 42 8.53 22.29 0.12
N ARG A 43 9.65 22.09 0.86
CA ARG A 43 10.02 21.08 1.88
C ARG A 43 9.84 19.60 1.51
N ARG A 44 10.99 18.91 1.42
CA ARG A 44 11.16 17.53 0.92
C ARG A 44 11.42 16.58 2.10
N GLU A 45 10.50 15.66 2.36
CA GLU A 45 10.84 14.44 3.11
C GLU A 45 11.55 13.44 2.18
N ASP A 46 12.49 12.67 2.75
CA ASP A 46 13.28 11.64 2.08
C ASP A 46 12.57 10.30 2.15
N SER A 47 13.04 9.30 1.45
CA SER A 47 12.24 8.20 0.94
C SER A 47 12.91 6.88 1.16
N VAL A 48 12.24 5.72 1.35
CA VAL A 48 12.96 4.43 1.50
C VAL A 48 14.05 4.26 0.42
N GLU A 49 13.68 4.46 -0.83
CA GLU A 49 14.56 4.30 -2.00
C GLU A 49 15.54 5.49 -2.19
N ARG A 50 15.18 6.72 -1.80
CA ARG A 50 16.03 7.92 -1.84
C ARG A 50 17.04 7.89 -0.72
N VAL A 51 16.67 7.33 0.42
CA VAL A 51 17.54 6.98 1.53
C VAL A 51 18.49 5.92 1.02
N ASN A 52 18.01 4.80 0.47
CA ASN A 52 18.87 3.75 -0.12
C ASN A 52 19.81 4.28 -1.19
N LYS A 53 19.34 5.20 -2.03
CA LYS A 53 20.17 5.87 -3.02
C LYS A 53 21.19 6.84 -2.41
N LYS A 54 20.78 7.69 -1.47
CA LYS A 54 21.69 8.61 -0.77
C LYS A 54 22.80 7.85 -0.06
N SER A 55 22.45 6.68 0.46
CA SER A 55 23.38 5.76 1.10
C SER A 55 24.17 4.88 0.12
N GLY A 56 23.95 4.99 -1.19
CA GLY A 56 24.74 4.32 -2.22
C GLY A 56 24.43 2.83 -2.44
N ILE A 57 23.34 2.30 -1.87
CA ILE A 57 23.03 0.86 -1.89
C ILE A 57 21.88 0.48 -2.85
N ILE A 58 21.27 1.45 -3.52
CA ILE A 58 20.10 1.21 -4.37
C ILE A 58 20.37 0.22 -5.53
N ASP A 59 21.61 0.12 -6.02
CA ASP A 59 21.96 -0.72 -7.16
C ASP A 59 22.11 -2.22 -6.78
N VAL A 60 22.23 -2.53 -5.49
CA VAL A 60 22.30 -3.92 -4.99
C VAL A 60 20.95 -4.45 -4.49
N LEU A 61 19.96 -3.57 -4.31
CA LEU A 61 18.62 -3.93 -3.84
C LEU A 61 17.66 -4.13 -5.02
N PHE A 62 16.86 -5.18 -4.96
CA PHE A 62 15.72 -5.41 -5.86
C PHE A 62 14.51 -4.57 -5.43
N GLN A 63 13.76 -4.05 -6.39
CA GLN A 63 12.67 -3.07 -6.19
C GLN A 63 13.00 -1.80 -5.37
N GLY A 64 14.27 -1.63 -5.02
CA GLY A 64 14.79 -0.50 -4.28
C GLY A 64 14.91 -0.73 -2.78
N ASP A 65 14.34 -1.82 -2.24
CA ASP A 65 14.21 -2.10 -0.80
C ASP A 65 14.25 -3.59 -0.43
N MET A 66 14.36 -4.50 -1.41
CA MET A 66 14.43 -5.94 -1.18
C MET A 66 15.81 -6.50 -1.45
N LEU A 67 16.38 -7.21 -0.47
CA LEU A 67 17.58 -7.99 -0.67
C LEU A 67 17.20 -9.42 -1.11
N LEU A 68 17.56 -9.80 -2.34
CA LEU A 68 17.21 -11.11 -2.91
C LEU A 68 18.31 -12.14 -2.68
N SER A 69 17.89 -13.37 -2.33
CA SER A 69 18.74 -14.55 -2.34
C SER A 69 19.19 -14.91 -3.77
N LYS A 70 20.26 -15.70 -3.90
CA LYS A 70 20.77 -16.16 -5.20
C LYS A 70 19.72 -16.92 -6.01
N GLU A 71 18.91 -17.73 -5.34
CA GLU A 71 17.79 -18.47 -5.94
C GLU A 71 16.76 -17.51 -6.54
N GLN A 72 16.34 -16.51 -5.75
CA GLN A 72 15.36 -15.50 -6.17
C GLN A 72 15.86 -14.63 -7.35
N GLN A 73 17.17 -14.39 -7.44
CA GLN A 73 17.80 -13.67 -8.55
C GLN A 73 17.79 -14.51 -9.84
N HIS A 74 18.08 -15.81 -9.75
CA HIS A 74 18.04 -16.71 -10.91
C HIS A 74 16.63 -16.83 -11.50
N ASP A 75 15.60 -16.95 -10.67
CA ASP A 75 14.21 -17.02 -11.14
C ASP A 75 13.75 -15.72 -11.79
N LEU A 76 14.24 -14.57 -11.31
CA LEU A 76 13.96 -13.28 -11.92
C LEU A 76 14.47 -13.21 -13.37
N ILE A 77 15.68 -13.72 -13.61
CA ILE A 77 16.30 -13.76 -14.94
C ILE A 77 15.49 -14.67 -15.88
N ALA A 78 14.94 -15.77 -15.36
CA ALA A 78 14.12 -16.69 -16.13
C ALA A 78 12.74 -16.13 -16.52
N ASP A 79 12.24 -15.13 -15.80
CA ASP A 79 10.88 -14.58 -15.93
C ASP A 79 10.78 -13.31 -16.81
N ILE A 80 11.89 -12.82 -17.38
CA ILE A 80 11.91 -11.59 -18.22
C ILE A 80 11.12 -11.84 -19.52
N GLY A 81 9.97 -11.17 -19.66
CA GLY A 81 9.16 -11.16 -20.91
C GLY A 81 7.69 -11.56 -20.74
N ASP A 82 7.24 -11.98 -19.56
CA ASP A 82 5.83 -12.36 -19.33
C ASP A 82 4.92 -11.15 -19.02
N SER A 83 3.72 -11.13 -19.61
CA SER A 83 2.77 -10.01 -19.47
C SER A 83 1.93 -10.17 -18.20
N ARG A 84 1.81 -9.11 -17.39
CA ARG A 84 1.10 -9.21 -16.10
C ARG A 84 0.43 -7.93 -15.63
N SER A 85 -0.59 -8.07 -14.78
CA SER A 85 -1.48 -7.01 -14.28
C SER A 85 -1.71 -6.97 -12.75
N LYS A 86 -1.07 -7.80 -11.89
CA LYS A 86 -1.42 -7.87 -10.43
C LYS A 86 -0.26 -8.12 -9.46
N ARG A 87 -0.42 -7.60 -8.22
CA ARG A 87 0.43 -7.82 -7.01
C ARG A 87 0.32 -9.24 -6.50
N GLN A 88 1.37 -9.76 -5.83
CA GLN A 88 1.40 -11.15 -5.38
C GLN A 88 2.32 -11.42 -4.19
N ALA A 89 1.93 -12.38 -3.35
CA ALA A 89 2.77 -13.00 -2.33
C ALA A 89 3.62 -14.12 -2.91
N TYR A 90 4.68 -14.53 -2.19
CA TYR A 90 5.47 -15.71 -2.52
C TYR A 90 4.60 -16.95 -2.62
N ASN A 91 4.86 -17.82 -3.59
CA ASN A 91 4.17 -19.11 -3.69
C ASN A 91 5.02 -20.20 -3.01
N ASP A 92 4.48 -20.80 -1.95
CA ASP A 92 5.10 -21.94 -1.25
C ASP A 92 5.47 -23.10 -2.18
N THR A 93 4.72 -23.30 -3.26
CA THR A 93 5.01 -24.38 -4.23
C THR A 93 6.35 -24.17 -4.91
N SER A 94 6.71 -22.91 -5.17
CA SER A 94 7.99 -22.54 -5.78
C SER A 94 9.07 -22.29 -4.75
N TYR A 95 8.71 -21.90 -3.52
CA TYR A 95 9.65 -21.64 -2.45
C TYR A 95 9.18 -22.24 -1.11
N PRO A 96 9.29 -23.57 -0.95
CA PRO A 96 8.87 -24.22 0.28
C PRO A 96 9.69 -23.71 1.46
N GLY A 97 9.05 -23.58 2.62
CA GLY A 97 9.72 -23.17 3.86
C GLY A 97 10.04 -21.68 3.97
N ARG A 98 9.69 -20.83 2.99
CA ARG A 98 9.89 -19.36 3.10
C ARG A 98 8.86 -18.65 3.98
N ARG A 99 7.84 -19.35 4.46
CA ARG A 99 6.87 -18.83 5.44
C ARG A 99 7.44 -18.95 6.86
N TRP A 100 7.25 -17.92 7.66
CA TRP A 100 7.51 -17.93 9.11
C TRP A 100 6.43 -18.75 9.84
N SER A 101 6.65 -20.05 10.02
CA SER A 101 5.62 -20.96 10.55
C SER A 101 5.52 -20.99 12.08
N LYS A 102 6.58 -20.59 12.81
CA LYS A 102 6.64 -20.59 14.28
C LYS A 102 6.43 -19.20 14.91
N GLY A 103 6.00 -18.23 14.10
CA GLY A 103 6.09 -16.80 14.43
C GLY A 103 7.39 -16.18 13.90
N VAL A 104 7.43 -14.84 13.91
CA VAL A 104 8.59 -14.03 13.53
C VAL A 104 9.32 -13.65 14.81
N PHE A 105 10.38 -14.39 15.15
CA PHE A 105 11.27 -14.00 16.24
C PHE A 105 12.16 -12.85 15.77
N TYR A 106 12.28 -11.79 16.56
CA TYR A 106 13.08 -10.62 16.21
C TYR A 106 13.91 -10.10 17.37
N SER A 107 15.07 -9.54 17.06
CA SER A 107 15.90 -8.78 18.02
C SER A 107 16.09 -7.35 17.50
N LEU A 108 16.16 -6.38 18.40
CA LEU A 108 16.38 -4.98 18.08
C LEU A 108 17.80 -4.58 18.50
N ASP A 109 18.66 -4.42 17.51
CA ASP A 109 20.07 -4.10 17.72
C ASP A 109 20.26 -2.71 18.36
N GLY A 110 21.36 -2.55 19.10
CA GLY A 110 21.72 -1.32 19.79
C GLY A 110 21.95 -0.12 18.88
N THR A 111 22.18 -0.33 17.58
CA THR A 111 22.32 0.74 16.58
C THR A 111 21.02 1.49 16.30
N LEU A 112 19.85 0.90 16.57
CA LEU A 112 18.57 1.57 16.39
C LEU A 112 18.35 2.65 17.46
N ASN A 113 17.85 3.81 17.04
CA ASN A 113 17.35 4.81 17.98
C ASN A 113 15.98 4.38 18.56
N GLU A 114 15.60 4.94 19.70
CA GLU A 114 14.36 4.57 20.40
C GLU A 114 13.09 4.85 19.58
N THR A 115 13.10 5.86 18.72
CA THR A 115 11.98 6.14 17.80
C THR A 115 11.79 5.00 16.79
N ALA A 116 12.87 4.48 16.21
CA ALA A 116 12.84 3.37 15.26
C ALA A 116 12.43 2.06 15.94
N LYS A 117 12.94 1.79 17.15
CA LYS A 117 12.51 0.64 17.97
C LYS A 117 11.01 0.71 18.28
N ALA A 118 10.52 1.87 18.72
CA ALA A 118 9.11 2.08 19.00
C ALA A 118 8.24 1.93 17.73
N ALA A 119 8.69 2.46 16.59
CA ALA A 119 8.00 2.32 15.31
C ALA A 119 7.93 0.87 14.84
N PHE A 120 9.02 0.09 14.95
CA PHE A 120 9.03 -1.33 14.60
C PHE A 120 8.03 -2.12 15.46
N ARG A 121 8.10 -1.96 16.79
CA ARG A 121 7.16 -2.62 17.71
C ARG A 121 5.70 -2.26 17.40
N LYS A 122 5.45 -1.00 17.05
CA LYS A 122 4.11 -0.55 16.65
C LYS A 122 3.65 -1.21 15.34
N ALA A 123 4.53 -1.30 14.34
CA ALA A 123 4.22 -1.96 13.08
C ALA A 123 3.96 -3.47 13.26
N ALA A 124 4.77 -4.16 14.08
CA ALA A 124 4.57 -5.55 14.45
C ALA A 124 3.20 -5.75 15.14
N GLU A 125 2.85 -4.88 16.09
CA GLU A 125 1.55 -4.90 16.77
C GLU A 125 0.37 -4.71 15.79
N LEU A 126 0.49 -3.81 14.80
CA LEU A 126 -0.54 -3.61 13.79
C LEU A 126 -0.82 -4.90 13.00
N TRP A 127 0.23 -5.61 12.59
CA TRP A 127 0.06 -6.90 11.91
C TRP A 127 -0.47 -8.00 12.83
N MET A 128 0.03 -8.10 14.07
CA MET A 128 -0.43 -9.12 15.02
C MET A 128 -1.92 -8.99 15.36
N ASN A 129 -2.44 -7.76 15.39
CA ASN A 129 -3.84 -7.50 15.72
C ASN A 129 -4.78 -8.13 14.70
N ASP A 130 -4.54 -7.93 13.41
CA ASP A 130 -5.48 -8.33 12.35
C ASP A 130 -5.04 -9.59 11.59
N THR A 131 -4.05 -10.32 12.12
CA THR A 131 -3.57 -11.60 11.55
C THR A 131 -3.30 -12.64 12.62
N CYS A 132 -3.11 -13.90 12.20
CA CYS A 132 -2.63 -14.97 13.08
C CYS A 132 -1.10 -15.00 13.25
N ILE A 133 -0.37 -14.03 12.68
CA ILE A 133 1.10 -14.00 12.73
C ILE A 133 1.52 -13.43 14.08
N ASP A 134 2.41 -14.12 14.78
CA ASP A 134 3.01 -13.64 16.02
C ASP A 134 4.38 -13.01 15.74
N PHE A 135 4.65 -11.84 16.30
CA PHE A 135 5.97 -11.21 16.35
C PHE A 135 6.47 -11.30 17.79
N ILE A 136 7.62 -11.94 17.99
CA ILE A 136 8.13 -12.31 19.31
C ILE A 136 9.51 -11.69 19.47
N GLU A 137 9.66 -10.76 20.42
CA GLU A 137 10.97 -10.18 20.74
C GLU A 137 11.83 -11.21 21.47
N ASP A 138 12.97 -11.55 20.90
CA ASP A 138 13.96 -12.44 21.47
C ASP A 138 15.18 -11.64 21.90
N LEU A 139 15.22 -11.29 23.19
CA LEU A 139 16.25 -10.45 23.79
C LEU A 139 17.59 -11.17 23.98
N GLU A 140 17.57 -12.50 24.02
CA GLU A 140 18.76 -13.34 24.22
C GLU A 140 19.29 -13.91 22.89
N GLU A 141 18.56 -13.67 21.79
CA GLU A 141 18.93 -14.06 20.43
C GLU A 141 19.14 -15.57 20.27
N GLU A 142 18.33 -16.37 20.97
CA GLU A 142 18.41 -17.84 21.01
C GLU A 142 17.57 -18.55 19.94
N ALA A 143 16.68 -17.82 19.25
CA ALA A 143 15.84 -18.36 18.20
C ALA A 143 16.65 -18.94 17.03
N GLU A 144 16.21 -20.10 16.55
CA GLU A 144 16.80 -20.77 15.39
C GLU A 144 16.71 -19.90 14.12
N ASP A 145 15.54 -19.32 13.88
CA ASP A 145 15.30 -18.35 12.82
C ASP A 145 15.04 -16.98 13.47
N LEU A 146 15.91 -15.99 13.24
CA LEU A 146 15.86 -14.69 13.91
C LEU A 146 15.92 -13.54 12.91
N LEU A 147 15.01 -12.57 13.04
CA LEU A 147 15.06 -11.30 12.32
C LEU A 147 15.83 -10.26 13.15
N LEU A 148 17.08 -9.98 12.79
CA LEU A 148 17.84 -8.90 13.42
C LEU A 148 17.50 -7.57 12.75
N VAL A 149 16.88 -6.68 13.51
CA VAL A 149 16.53 -5.32 13.08
C VAL A 149 17.62 -4.38 13.57
N PHE A 150 18.25 -3.65 12.65
CA PHE A 150 19.40 -2.81 12.96
C PHE A 150 19.39 -1.53 12.13
N SER A 151 20.20 -0.53 12.51
CA SER A 151 20.34 0.72 11.77
C SER A 151 21.61 0.68 10.92
N GLU A 152 21.47 0.39 9.63
CA GLU A 152 22.54 0.54 8.64
C GLU A 152 22.19 1.63 7.61
N TYR A 153 22.99 1.72 6.57
CA TYR A 153 22.68 2.44 5.36
C TYR A 153 21.41 1.89 4.72
N GLY A 154 20.33 2.68 4.75
CA GLY A 154 19.12 2.35 4.00
C GLY A 154 18.01 1.63 4.76
N CYS A 155 16.89 1.45 4.07
CA CYS A 155 15.70 0.73 4.49
C CYS A 155 15.51 -0.46 3.55
N TRP A 156 15.78 -1.66 4.04
CA TRP A 156 15.65 -2.85 3.22
C TRP A 156 15.46 -4.10 4.08
N ALA A 157 14.87 -5.12 3.48
CA ALA A 157 14.66 -6.42 4.11
C ALA A 157 14.90 -7.55 3.11
N GLU A 158 15.28 -8.71 3.62
CA GLU A 158 15.20 -9.96 2.86
C GLU A 158 13.74 -10.42 2.73
N VAL A 159 13.41 -11.09 1.62
CA VAL A 159 12.02 -11.46 1.33
C VAL A 159 11.72 -12.90 1.71
N GLY A 160 10.79 -13.07 2.66
CA GLY A 160 10.47 -14.36 3.28
C GLY A 160 11.54 -14.84 4.25
N ARG A 161 11.28 -15.97 4.92
CA ARG A 161 12.21 -16.62 5.85
C ARG A 161 13.45 -17.13 5.10
N GLN A 162 14.65 -16.80 5.58
CA GLN A 162 15.93 -17.24 4.98
C GLN A 162 16.58 -18.44 5.65
N GLU A 163 15.98 -18.97 6.72
CA GLU A 163 16.58 -19.97 7.63
C GLU A 163 17.78 -19.40 8.39
N GLY A 164 17.79 -19.52 9.71
CA GLY A 164 18.80 -18.85 10.53
C GLY A 164 18.52 -17.37 10.71
N TRP A 165 19.59 -16.60 10.89
CA TRP A 165 19.52 -15.16 11.09
C TRP A 165 19.37 -14.43 9.76
N GLN A 166 18.43 -13.48 9.72
CA GLN A 166 18.22 -12.60 8.59
C GLN A 166 18.14 -11.14 9.03
N LEU A 167 18.46 -10.24 8.11
CA LEU A 167 18.68 -8.83 8.41
C LEU A 167 17.56 -7.95 7.89
N LEU A 168 17.22 -6.92 8.67
CA LEU A 168 16.35 -5.82 8.27
C LEU A 168 16.95 -4.50 8.72
N SER A 169 17.32 -3.66 7.75
CA SER A 169 17.88 -2.34 8.03
C SER A 169 16.78 -1.29 8.14
N LEU A 170 16.78 -0.54 9.24
CA LEU A 170 16.00 0.69 9.45
C LEU A 170 16.96 1.85 9.70
N GLY A 171 17.68 2.24 8.64
CA GLY A 171 18.61 3.36 8.63
C GLY A 171 18.01 4.75 8.79
N GLU A 172 18.88 5.77 8.76
CA GLU A 172 18.49 7.17 8.82
C GLU A 172 17.56 7.53 7.65
N GLY A 173 16.36 8.07 7.93
CA GLY A 173 15.37 8.44 6.92
C GLY A 173 14.38 7.33 6.55
N CYS A 174 14.50 6.13 7.11
CA CYS A 174 13.49 5.08 6.99
C CYS A 174 12.16 5.41 7.69
N GLY A 175 12.15 6.45 8.52
CA GLY A 175 10.94 7.08 9.04
C GLY A 175 10.30 8.13 8.11
N THR A 176 10.75 8.28 6.85
CA THR A 176 10.25 9.31 5.89
C THR A 176 10.00 8.74 4.46
N PRO A 177 9.13 9.38 3.61
CA PRO A 177 8.52 8.84 2.37
C PRO A 177 9.25 8.90 0.99
N ASP A 178 9.10 7.76 0.25
CA ASP A 178 9.60 7.04 -1.01
C ASP A 178 9.86 7.76 -2.40
N ARG A 179 10.88 7.30 -3.23
CA ARG A 179 11.37 7.53 -4.66
C ARG A 179 12.76 6.88 -5.10
N ARG A 180 12.79 5.78 -5.93
CA ARG A 180 13.71 5.37 -7.08
C ARG A 180 13.99 3.84 -7.27
N LYS A 181 14.53 3.35 -8.43
CA LYS A 181 13.91 2.63 -9.61
C LYS A 181 13.70 1.15 -9.28
N GLN A 182 12.71 0.43 -9.85
CA GLN A 182 12.74 -1.01 -10.23
C GLN A 182 11.31 -1.58 -10.49
N PHE A 183 10.83 -1.52 -11.73
CA PHE A 183 9.50 -2.03 -12.14
C PHE A 183 9.55 -3.44 -12.76
N VAL A 184 10.42 -4.31 -12.27
CA VAL A 184 10.54 -5.67 -12.82
C VAL A 184 9.37 -6.52 -12.32
N ARG A 185 8.59 -7.03 -13.28
CA ARG A 185 7.44 -7.91 -12.99
C ARG A 185 7.92 -9.32 -12.64
N ARG A 186 7.20 -10.00 -11.75
CA ARG A 186 7.40 -11.43 -11.43
C ARG A 186 6.34 -12.29 -12.12
N SER A 187 6.67 -13.52 -12.52
CA SER A 187 5.71 -14.42 -13.18
C SER A 187 4.67 -15.00 -12.20
N ARG A 188 3.60 -15.61 -12.75
CA ARG A 188 2.55 -16.29 -11.95
C ARG A 188 2.98 -17.64 -11.38
N LYS A 189 4.17 -18.14 -11.77
CA LYS A 189 4.69 -19.41 -11.28
C LYS A 189 5.20 -19.25 -9.84
N VAL A 190 6.03 -18.24 -9.63
CA VAL A 190 6.75 -17.97 -8.38
C VAL A 190 5.93 -17.24 -7.32
N ASN A 191 4.76 -16.71 -7.70
CA ASN A 191 4.01 -15.78 -6.88
C ASN A 191 2.47 -15.96 -7.07
N ASN A 192 1.67 -15.68 -6.03
CA ASN A 192 0.23 -15.89 -5.98
C ASN A 192 -0.53 -14.62 -5.52
N ASN A 193 -1.63 -14.24 -6.21
CA ASN A 193 -2.48 -13.10 -5.83
C ASN A 193 -3.78 -13.53 -5.12
N TYR A 194 -3.99 -14.82 -4.85
CA TYR A 194 -5.17 -15.35 -4.15
C TYR A 194 -6.52 -14.93 -4.74
N ASN A 195 -6.56 -14.68 -6.06
CA ASN A 195 -7.70 -14.12 -6.77
C ASN A 195 -8.17 -12.73 -6.29
N ILE A 196 -7.35 -12.05 -5.49
CA ILE A 196 -7.59 -10.67 -5.05
C ILE A 196 -7.37 -9.72 -6.26
N THR A 197 -8.21 -8.70 -6.36
CA THR A 197 -8.14 -7.67 -7.41
C THR A 197 -7.06 -6.63 -7.09
N TYR A 198 -6.76 -5.76 -8.05
CA TYR A 198 -5.73 -4.75 -7.85
C TYR A 198 -6.26 -3.63 -6.96
N ASP A 199 -5.75 -3.52 -5.74
CA ASP A 199 -5.93 -2.33 -4.93
C ASP A 199 -4.95 -1.25 -5.41
N TYR A 200 -5.33 0.02 -5.45
CA TYR A 200 -4.44 1.14 -5.74
C TYR A 200 -3.79 1.68 -4.46
N GLY A 201 -4.50 1.57 -3.32
CA GLY A 201 -4.11 2.15 -2.03
C GLY A 201 -3.46 1.19 -1.05
N SER A 202 -3.06 -0.01 -1.49
CA SER A 202 -2.32 -0.92 -0.60
C SER A 202 -0.96 -0.36 -0.21
N VAL A 203 -0.53 -0.62 1.02
CA VAL A 203 0.70 -0.10 1.64
C VAL A 203 1.98 -0.46 0.87
N MET A 204 1.90 -1.54 0.08
CA MET A 204 3.00 -2.02 -0.76
C MET A 204 3.03 -1.36 -2.15
N HIS A 205 2.20 -0.34 -2.42
CA HIS A 205 2.18 0.36 -3.70
C HIS A 205 3.08 1.58 -3.67
N TYR A 206 3.85 1.77 -4.73
CA TYR A 206 4.60 3.01 -4.94
C TYR A 206 3.70 4.20 -5.23
N GLY A 207 4.15 5.41 -4.92
CA GLY A 207 3.46 6.64 -5.32
C GLY A 207 3.45 6.86 -6.84
N ALA A 208 2.48 7.64 -7.34
CA ALA A 208 2.41 8.09 -8.73
C ALA A 208 3.68 8.82 -9.20
N LYS A 209 4.37 9.47 -8.27
CA LYS A 209 5.56 10.28 -8.49
C LYS A 209 6.82 9.64 -7.93
N SER A 210 6.75 8.39 -7.46
CA SER A 210 7.94 7.61 -7.11
C SER A 210 8.90 7.62 -8.31
N PHE A 211 10.20 7.44 -8.12
CA PHE A 211 11.13 7.26 -9.25
C PHE A 211 11.45 8.47 -10.18
N ILE A 212 10.87 9.68 -10.02
CA ILE A 212 11.11 10.82 -10.92
C ILE A 212 12.57 11.34 -10.89
N ASN A 213 13.16 11.54 -12.07
CA ASN A 213 14.25 12.49 -12.26
C ASN A 213 13.66 13.79 -12.83
N ALA A 214 13.66 14.87 -12.04
CA ALA A 214 12.98 16.13 -12.37
C ALA A 214 13.46 16.77 -13.69
N SER A 215 14.62 16.34 -14.21
CA SER A 215 15.19 16.83 -15.46
C SER A 215 14.68 16.12 -16.73
N LEU A 216 13.86 15.07 -16.65
CA LEU A 216 13.60 14.17 -17.80
C LEU A 216 12.12 13.93 -18.16
N VAL A 217 11.13 14.34 -17.34
CA VAL A 217 9.72 13.93 -17.57
C VAL A 217 8.79 15.14 -17.60
N LYS A 218 8.13 15.38 -18.75
CA LYS A 218 6.99 16.31 -18.83
C LYS A 218 5.86 15.81 -17.93
N GLY A 219 5.38 16.65 -17.01
CA GLY A 219 4.25 16.33 -16.13
C GLY A 219 4.59 15.71 -14.77
N ASN A 220 5.85 15.34 -14.48
CA ASN A 220 6.29 14.84 -13.17
C ASN A 220 5.47 13.64 -12.61
N PHE A 221 5.19 12.60 -13.41
CA PHE A 221 4.65 11.31 -12.94
C PHE A 221 5.43 10.14 -13.55
N THR A 222 5.58 9.02 -12.83
CA THR A 222 6.20 7.78 -13.34
C THR A 222 5.23 6.61 -13.40
N ILE A 223 4.22 6.61 -12.52
CA ILE A 223 3.09 5.69 -12.54
C ILE A 223 1.85 6.54 -12.72
N LEU A 224 1.16 6.34 -13.85
CA LEU A 224 -0.15 6.94 -14.09
C LEU A 224 -1.18 5.80 -14.09
N PRO A 225 -2.10 5.76 -13.13
CA PRO A 225 -3.16 4.76 -13.14
C PRO A 225 -4.04 4.93 -14.38
N LYS A 226 -4.70 3.83 -14.81
CA LYS A 226 -5.62 3.85 -15.95
C LYS A 226 -6.78 4.81 -15.71
N ASP A 227 -7.30 4.78 -14.49
CA ASP A 227 -8.23 5.75 -13.94
C ASP A 227 -7.42 6.77 -13.14
N VAL A 228 -7.38 8.00 -13.63
CA VAL A 228 -6.55 9.08 -13.07
C VAL A 228 -7.00 9.55 -11.69
N ASN A 229 -8.23 9.24 -11.26
CA ASN A 229 -8.71 9.59 -9.92
C ASN A 229 -7.96 8.85 -8.81
N TYR A 230 -7.34 7.70 -9.12
CA TYR A 230 -6.48 6.98 -8.19
C TYR A 230 -5.07 7.56 -8.04
N THR A 231 -4.71 8.63 -8.77
CA THR A 231 -3.32 9.15 -8.77
C THR A 231 -2.82 9.48 -7.36
N GLU A 232 -3.66 10.11 -6.52
CA GLU A 232 -3.29 10.45 -5.13
C GLU A 232 -3.55 9.31 -4.14
N THR A 233 -4.18 8.21 -4.58
CA THR A 233 -4.36 6.98 -3.79
C THR A 233 -3.10 6.12 -3.78
N LEU A 234 -2.31 6.21 -4.86
CA LEU A 234 -1.01 5.55 -4.96
C LEU A 234 -0.06 6.04 -3.85
N GLY A 235 0.75 5.13 -3.31
CA GLY A 235 1.73 5.49 -2.27
C GLY A 235 1.14 5.59 -0.86
N SER A 236 -0.13 5.22 -0.68
CA SER A 236 -0.80 5.08 0.62
C SER A 236 0.09 4.38 1.65
N LYS A 237 0.04 4.88 2.89
CA LYS A 237 0.78 4.32 4.03
C LYS A 237 -0.11 3.52 4.97
N PHE A 238 -1.38 3.33 4.59
CA PHE A 238 -2.35 2.57 5.33
C PHE A 238 -2.30 1.11 4.90
N ILE A 239 -2.34 0.19 5.88
CA ILE A 239 -2.59 -1.23 5.58
C ILE A 239 -4.01 -1.32 5.03
N GLY A 240 -4.14 -1.66 3.75
CA GLY A 240 -5.43 -1.82 3.10
C GLY A 240 -6.11 -3.11 3.53
N PHE A 241 -7.43 -3.19 3.38
CA PHE A 241 -8.17 -4.41 3.68
C PHE A 241 -7.67 -5.61 2.85
N TYR A 242 -7.24 -5.38 1.61
CA TYR A 242 -6.64 -6.42 0.76
C TYR A 242 -5.21 -6.80 1.14
N ASP A 243 -4.47 -5.92 1.83
CA ASP A 243 -3.20 -6.31 2.44
C ASP A 243 -3.44 -7.32 3.56
N LEU A 244 -4.40 -7.03 4.44
CA LEU A 244 -4.82 -7.92 5.53
C LEU A 244 -5.36 -9.24 4.99
N LEU A 245 -6.28 -9.19 4.03
CA LEU A 245 -6.87 -10.40 3.44
C LEU A 245 -5.79 -11.27 2.79
N MET A 246 -4.89 -10.68 1.99
CA MET A 246 -3.83 -11.43 1.33
C MET A 246 -2.89 -12.08 2.35
N MET A 247 -2.53 -11.39 3.43
CA MET A 247 -1.67 -11.94 4.48
C MET A 247 -2.36 -13.06 5.27
N ASN A 248 -3.64 -12.88 5.60
CA ASN A 248 -4.42 -13.93 6.28
C ASN A 248 -4.61 -15.16 5.40
N MET A 249 -4.82 -15.00 4.09
CA MET A 249 -4.85 -16.13 3.14
C MET A 249 -3.47 -16.78 2.99
N TYR A 250 -2.40 -15.99 2.92
CA TYR A 250 -1.04 -16.51 2.78
C TYR A 250 -0.59 -17.31 4.00
N TYR A 251 -0.99 -16.94 5.22
CA TYR A 251 -0.68 -17.68 6.45
C TYR A 251 -1.78 -18.68 6.87
N ASN A 252 -2.80 -18.91 6.03
CA ASN A 252 -3.97 -19.74 6.34
C ASN A 252 -4.71 -19.32 7.62
N CYS A 253 -4.62 -18.05 8.01
CA CYS A 253 -5.33 -17.51 9.16
C CYS A 253 -6.86 -17.55 8.95
N THR A 254 -7.32 -17.38 7.71
CA THR A 254 -8.74 -17.50 7.33
C THR A 254 -9.32 -18.88 7.63
N ASP A 255 -8.47 -19.89 7.80
CA ASP A 255 -8.89 -21.27 7.97
C ASP A 255 -9.17 -21.64 9.43
N ILE A 256 -8.67 -20.82 10.37
CA ILE A 256 -8.79 -21.04 11.81
C ILE A 256 -10.26 -21.08 12.24
N CYS A 257 -11.07 -20.15 11.74
CA CYS A 257 -12.48 -20.01 12.11
C CYS A 257 -13.45 -20.83 11.24
N LYS A 258 -12.96 -21.62 10.26
CA LYS A 258 -13.83 -22.40 9.34
C LYS A 258 -14.70 -23.44 10.04
N SER A 259 -14.28 -23.92 11.20
CA SER A 259 -15.05 -24.92 11.97
C SER A 259 -16.32 -24.32 12.61
N GLU A 260 -16.39 -23.00 12.74
CA GLU A 260 -17.60 -22.30 13.16
C GLU A 260 -18.48 -22.06 11.93
N HIS A 261 -19.50 -22.90 11.75
CA HIS A 261 -20.40 -22.87 10.58
C HIS A 261 -20.78 -21.43 10.15
N ASN A 262 -20.44 -21.12 8.89
CA ASN A 262 -20.74 -19.88 8.18
C ASN A 262 -20.10 -18.61 8.79
N ALA A 263 -18.96 -18.71 9.48
CA ALA A 263 -18.25 -17.54 9.99
C ALA A 263 -17.94 -16.50 8.90
N ASP A 264 -17.49 -16.95 7.72
CA ASP A 264 -17.16 -16.06 6.60
C ASP A 264 -18.38 -15.31 6.03
N GLU A 265 -19.54 -15.98 5.93
CA GLU A 265 -20.78 -15.38 5.41
C GLU A 265 -21.35 -14.30 6.34
N LYS A 266 -20.95 -14.29 7.61
CA LYS A 266 -21.43 -13.34 8.62
C LYS A 266 -20.71 -12.00 8.59
N CYS A 267 -19.64 -11.84 7.81
CA CYS A 267 -18.82 -10.63 7.85
C CYS A 267 -19.09 -9.63 6.71
N ASN A 268 -20.17 -9.78 5.93
CA ASN A 268 -20.59 -8.85 4.85
C ASN A 268 -19.42 -8.27 4.02
N GLY A 269 -18.63 -9.15 3.41
CA GLY A 269 -17.45 -8.76 2.61
C GLY A 269 -16.15 -8.62 3.39
N GLY A 270 -16.20 -8.62 4.72
CA GLY A 270 -15.10 -8.86 5.64
C GLY A 270 -14.74 -10.35 5.77
N PHE A 271 -13.90 -10.67 6.76
CA PHE A 271 -13.58 -12.06 7.13
C PHE A 271 -13.44 -12.21 8.66
N PRO A 272 -13.64 -13.41 9.23
CA PRO A 272 -13.53 -13.65 10.67
C PRO A 272 -12.14 -13.31 11.20
N HIS A 273 -12.12 -12.70 12.37
CA HIS A 273 -10.87 -12.34 13.02
C HIS A 273 -10.16 -13.62 13.50
N PRO A 274 -8.90 -13.89 13.07
CA PRO A 274 -8.27 -15.18 13.25
C PRO A 274 -7.94 -15.53 14.72
N ARG A 275 -7.93 -14.53 15.60
CA ARG A 275 -7.72 -14.69 17.04
C ARG A 275 -9.00 -14.63 17.87
N ASP A 276 -10.13 -14.29 17.25
CA ASP A 276 -11.44 -14.14 17.90
C ASP A 276 -12.55 -14.31 16.86
N CYS A 277 -12.97 -15.55 16.62
CA CYS A 277 -13.94 -15.90 15.56
C CYS A 277 -15.33 -15.25 15.74
N SER A 278 -15.60 -14.64 16.90
CA SER A 278 -16.84 -13.89 17.16
C SER A 278 -16.86 -12.48 16.53
N LYS A 279 -15.70 -12.00 16.06
CA LYS A 279 -15.50 -10.69 15.44
C LYS A 279 -15.13 -10.81 13.98
N CYS A 280 -15.42 -9.76 13.22
CA CYS A 280 -14.99 -9.62 11.83
C CYS A 280 -13.90 -8.56 11.69
N ILE A 281 -12.97 -8.81 10.77
CA ILE A 281 -12.12 -7.78 10.18
C ILE A 281 -12.88 -7.19 9.01
N CYS A 282 -13.19 -5.89 9.10
CA CYS A 282 -14.08 -5.21 8.18
C CYS A 282 -13.31 -4.34 7.16
N PRO A 283 -13.86 -4.19 5.94
CA PRO A 283 -13.41 -3.18 5.00
C PRO A 283 -13.38 -1.77 5.63
N SER A 284 -12.42 -0.94 5.22
CA SER A 284 -12.38 0.47 5.64
C SER A 284 -13.74 1.13 5.35
N GLY A 285 -14.31 1.82 6.35
CA GLY A 285 -15.64 2.43 6.25
C GLY A 285 -16.79 1.57 6.80
N TYR A 286 -16.52 0.33 7.21
CA TYR A 286 -17.50 -0.61 7.76
C TYR A 286 -17.02 -1.17 9.11
N GLY A 287 -17.95 -1.50 9.99
CA GLY A 287 -17.70 -1.97 11.35
C GLY A 287 -18.90 -2.74 11.91
N GLY A 288 -18.95 -2.87 13.23
CA GLY A 288 -19.92 -3.73 13.89
C GLY A 288 -19.48 -5.19 13.90
N GLN A 289 -20.33 -6.07 14.44
CA GLN A 289 -20.03 -7.50 14.54
C GLN A 289 -19.99 -8.18 13.16
N HIS A 290 -20.76 -7.66 12.20
CA HIS A 290 -20.97 -8.27 10.89
C HIS A 290 -20.48 -7.39 9.73
N CYS A 291 -19.75 -6.30 9.98
CA CYS A 291 -19.33 -5.32 8.95
C CYS A 291 -20.47 -4.65 8.19
N ASP A 292 -21.64 -4.52 8.82
CA ASP A 292 -22.87 -3.91 8.32
C ASP A 292 -23.24 -2.61 9.05
N GLU A 293 -22.35 -2.12 9.92
CA GLU A 293 -22.53 -0.88 10.65
C GLU A 293 -21.47 0.15 10.27
N ARG A 294 -21.81 1.44 10.41
CA ARG A 294 -20.82 2.51 10.32
C ARG A 294 -19.85 2.40 11.50
N PRO A 295 -18.51 2.48 11.28
CA PRO A 295 -17.55 2.39 12.36
C PRO A 295 -17.83 3.41 13.47
N PRO A 296 -17.58 3.05 14.74
CA PRO A 296 -17.73 3.98 15.86
C PRO A 296 -16.75 5.14 15.72
N GLY A 297 -17.16 6.33 16.18
CA GLY A 297 -16.37 7.55 16.08
C GLY A 297 -17.13 8.68 15.39
N CYS A 298 -16.39 9.64 14.86
CA CYS A 298 -16.93 10.79 14.13
C CYS A 298 -17.46 10.42 12.74
N GLY A 299 -18.19 11.35 12.14
CA GLY A 299 -18.95 11.17 10.91
C GLY A 299 -20.41 10.80 11.16
N GLU A 300 -21.19 10.74 10.09
CA GLU A 300 -22.66 10.68 10.16
C GLU A 300 -23.26 9.85 9.03
N GLU A 301 -24.49 9.37 9.24
CA GLU A 301 -25.32 8.86 8.15
C GLU A 301 -26.17 10.00 7.57
N LEU A 302 -26.05 10.20 6.26
CA LEU A 302 -26.72 11.30 5.54
C LEU A 302 -27.60 10.73 4.44
N ASN A 303 -28.74 11.37 4.18
CA ASN A 303 -29.58 11.05 3.04
C ASN A 303 -29.41 12.13 1.98
N ALA A 304 -28.90 11.75 0.81
CA ALA A 304 -28.77 12.64 -0.33
C ALA A 304 -30.14 13.10 -0.83
N THR A 305 -30.21 14.36 -1.27
CA THR A 305 -31.41 14.95 -1.87
C THR A 305 -31.13 15.37 -3.31
N ASP A 306 -32.16 15.83 -4.02
CA ASP A 306 -32.03 16.45 -5.34
C ASP A 306 -31.41 17.87 -5.28
N THR A 307 -31.09 18.37 -4.08
CA THR A 307 -30.43 19.66 -3.85
C THR A 307 -29.09 19.49 -3.14
N TRP A 308 -28.16 20.42 -3.40
CA TRP A 308 -26.85 20.45 -2.77
C TRP A 308 -26.97 20.66 -1.26
N GLN A 309 -26.31 19.77 -0.51
CA GLN A 309 -26.17 19.85 0.93
C GLN A 309 -24.70 20.02 1.28
N TRP A 310 -24.42 20.88 2.27
CA TRP A 310 -23.06 21.08 2.76
C TRP A 310 -22.72 20.01 3.80
N LEU A 311 -21.57 19.36 3.60
CA LEU A 311 -20.94 18.48 4.58
C LEU A 311 -19.65 19.16 5.05
N ASN A 312 -19.63 19.58 6.32
CA ASN A 312 -18.48 20.21 6.93
C ASN A 312 -18.01 19.35 8.11
N ASP A 313 -16.73 19.01 8.13
CA ASP A 313 -16.12 18.28 9.24
C ASP A 313 -14.79 18.93 9.66
N SER A 314 -14.40 18.69 10.90
CA SER A 314 -13.12 19.13 11.46
C SER A 314 -12.47 17.99 12.21
N LEU A 315 -11.32 17.54 11.68
CA LEU A 315 -10.53 16.45 12.28
C LEU A 315 -9.71 16.89 13.51
N HIS A 316 -9.95 18.08 14.07
CA HIS A 316 -9.21 18.60 15.23
C HIS A 316 -9.61 17.90 16.53
N GLY A 317 -8.62 17.32 17.23
CA GLY A 317 -8.80 16.73 18.56
C GLY A 317 -9.65 15.46 18.58
N GLY A 318 -9.29 14.48 19.42
CA GLY A 318 -10.05 13.24 19.59
C GLY A 318 -9.16 12.01 19.72
N GLU A 319 -9.79 10.86 19.95
CA GLU A 319 -9.10 9.57 19.95
C GLU A 319 -8.58 9.25 18.55
N VAL A 320 -7.34 8.80 18.53
CA VAL A 320 -6.60 8.47 17.33
C VAL A 320 -6.65 6.96 17.17
N GLY A 321 -6.86 6.49 15.94
CA GLY A 321 -6.79 5.07 15.61
C GLY A 321 -5.43 4.46 15.94
N ARG A 322 -5.35 3.13 15.91
CA ARG A 322 -4.09 2.42 16.21
C ARG A 322 -2.97 2.74 15.22
N ASP A 323 -3.32 3.15 14.01
CA ASP A 323 -2.44 3.63 12.96
C ASP A 323 -1.97 5.09 13.17
N GLY A 324 -2.35 5.73 14.28
CA GLY A 324 -1.96 7.09 14.59
C GLY A 324 -2.80 8.14 13.87
N LEU A 325 -3.94 7.76 13.26
CA LEU A 325 -4.80 8.68 12.51
C LEU A 325 -6.25 8.65 12.99
N LYS A 326 -6.88 9.83 13.05
CA LYS A 326 -8.32 9.97 13.32
C LYS A 326 -9.08 9.82 12.01
N LYS A 327 -10.01 8.87 11.95
CA LYS A 327 -10.86 8.63 10.78
C LYS A 327 -12.31 8.94 11.12
N CYS A 328 -12.95 9.73 10.28
CA CYS A 328 -14.40 9.98 10.35
C CYS A 328 -15.06 9.27 9.17
N HIS A 329 -16.14 8.54 9.47
CA HIS A 329 -16.83 7.72 8.47
C HIS A 329 -18.21 8.28 8.21
N TYR A 330 -18.47 8.62 6.96
CA TYR A 330 -19.75 9.14 6.48
C TYR A 330 -20.41 8.13 5.56
N TRP A 331 -21.67 7.78 5.84
CA TRP A 331 -22.48 6.94 4.96
C TRP A 331 -23.56 7.80 4.31
N ILE A 332 -23.41 8.04 3.02
CA ILE A 332 -24.36 8.86 2.26
C ILE A 332 -25.27 7.90 1.49
N LYS A 333 -26.55 7.87 1.86
CA LYS A 333 -27.57 7.00 1.27
C LYS A 333 -28.39 7.79 0.25
N ALA A 334 -28.81 7.11 -0.81
CA ALA A 334 -29.72 7.67 -1.81
C ALA A 334 -30.82 6.66 -2.16
N PRO A 335 -31.98 7.11 -2.68
CA PRO A 335 -33.01 6.20 -3.16
C PRO A 335 -32.48 5.29 -4.27
N ASN A 336 -32.92 4.03 -4.28
CA ASN A 336 -32.47 3.05 -5.26
C ASN A 336 -32.58 3.59 -6.71
N GLY A 337 -31.53 3.41 -7.50
CA GLY A 337 -31.38 3.95 -8.86
C GLY A 337 -30.87 5.39 -8.97
N SER A 338 -30.68 6.13 -7.87
CA SER A 338 -30.27 7.56 -7.88
C SER A 338 -28.77 7.78 -7.70
N LYS A 339 -28.14 8.62 -8.52
CA LYS A 339 -26.71 9.02 -8.39
C LYS A 339 -26.50 9.93 -7.19
N ILE A 340 -25.49 9.65 -6.37
CA ILE A 340 -24.95 10.63 -5.42
C ILE A 340 -23.84 11.42 -6.12
N GLU A 341 -23.99 12.75 -6.13
CA GLU A 341 -22.96 13.67 -6.58
C GLU A 341 -22.27 14.29 -5.36
N ILE A 342 -20.94 14.20 -5.31
CA ILE A 342 -20.11 14.81 -4.26
C ILE A 342 -19.17 15.81 -4.92
N LYS A 343 -19.14 17.03 -4.40
CA LYS A 343 -18.20 18.07 -4.81
C LYS A 343 -17.32 18.45 -3.64
N LEU A 344 -16.04 18.15 -3.75
CA LEU A 344 -15.06 18.61 -2.77
C LEU A 344 -14.82 20.12 -2.97
N VAL A 345 -15.09 20.90 -1.92
CA VAL A 345 -14.99 22.36 -1.95
C VAL A 345 -13.66 22.84 -1.37
N GLU A 346 -13.31 22.36 -0.18
CA GLU A 346 -12.10 22.76 0.55
C GLU A 346 -11.61 21.61 1.44
N VAL A 347 -10.29 21.37 1.45
CA VAL A 347 -9.60 20.51 2.41
C VAL A 347 -8.34 21.29 2.82
N PRO A 348 -8.28 21.80 4.06
CA PRO A 348 -7.13 22.59 4.53
C PRO A 348 -5.81 21.79 4.47
N GLU A 349 -4.71 22.50 4.18
CA GLU A 349 -3.34 22.00 3.98
C GLU A 349 -2.88 20.87 4.93
N HIS A 350 -2.29 19.80 4.38
CA HIS A 350 -0.83 19.57 4.26
C HIS A 350 -0.57 18.57 3.12
N HIS A 351 0.60 18.67 2.51
CA HIS A 351 0.81 18.31 1.10
C HIS A 351 1.66 17.06 0.90
N TYR A 352 1.08 15.86 1.07
CA TYR A 352 1.82 14.60 0.94
C TYR A 352 1.11 13.58 0.04
N GLU A 353 1.89 12.91 -0.81
CA GLU A 353 1.45 11.81 -1.68
C GLU A 353 0.97 10.63 -0.81
N GLY A 354 -0.16 10.01 -1.17
CA GLY A 354 -0.77 8.96 -0.35
C GLY A 354 -1.51 9.47 0.89
N CYS A 355 -1.79 10.77 1.00
CA CYS A 355 -2.60 11.39 2.07
C CYS A 355 -2.13 11.06 3.51
N THR A 356 -0.82 11.13 3.76
CA THR A 356 -0.20 10.64 5.01
C THR A 356 -0.48 11.48 6.27
N HIS A 357 -1.02 12.70 6.12
CA HIS A 357 -1.30 13.59 7.26
C HIS A 357 -2.78 13.94 7.38
N ALA A 358 -3.43 14.18 6.24
CA ALA A 358 -4.86 14.41 6.13
C ALA A 358 -5.28 14.12 4.69
N GLY A 359 -6.52 13.66 4.51
CA GLY A 359 -7.09 13.41 3.20
C GLY A 359 -8.53 12.94 3.31
N VAL A 360 -9.21 12.91 2.17
CA VAL A 360 -10.55 12.35 2.04
C VAL A 360 -10.46 11.16 1.10
N GLU A 361 -10.91 10.00 1.56
CA GLU A 361 -11.12 8.83 0.71
C GLU A 361 -12.62 8.75 0.37
N ILE A 362 -12.94 8.74 -0.92
CA ILE A 362 -14.29 8.51 -1.42
C ILE A 362 -14.31 7.11 -2.02
N LYS A 363 -15.13 6.22 -1.45
CA LYS A 363 -15.32 4.88 -2.00
C LYS A 363 -16.31 4.91 -3.13
N THR A 364 -15.82 4.54 -4.32
CA THR A 364 -16.61 4.68 -5.53
C THR A 364 -16.91 3.33 -6.20
N GLN A 365 -15.96 2.44 -6.23
CA GLN A 365 -16.14 1.08 -6.68
C GLN A 365 -17.32 0.33 -6.02
N ALA A 366 -17.99 -0.54 -6.79
CA ALA A 366 -19.01 -1.46 -6.24
C ALA A 366 -18.42 -2.43 -5.20
N ASP A 367 -17.15 -2.80 -5.37
CA ASP A 367 -16.42 -3.60 -4.39
C ASP A 367 -15.85 -2.70 -3.28
N GLN A 368 -16.65 -2.49 -2.25
CA GLN A 368 -16.36 -1.62 -1.10
C GLN A 368 -15.16 -2.08 -0.26
N ARG A 369 -14.54 -3.23 -0.58
CA ARG A 369 -13.33 -3.74 0.07
C ARG A 369 -12.05 -3.05 -0.40
N LEU A 370 -12.05 -2.53 -1.62
CA LEU A 370 -10.93 -1.79 -2.20
C LEU A 370 -10.76 -0.41 -1.56
N THR A 371 -9.55 0.15 -1.67
CA THR A 371 -9.31 1.57 -1.38
C THR A 371 -9.96 2.43 -2.47
N GLY A 372 -10.63 3.51 -2.07
CA GLY A 372 -11.29 4.46 -2.96
C GLY A 372 -10.40 5.59 -3.46
N TYR A 373 -11.02 6.57 -4.11
CA TYR A 373 -10.34 7.78 -4.58
C TYR A 373 -9.93 8.64 -3.40
N SER A 374 -8.61 8.80 -3.23
CA SER A 374 -8.04 9.70 -2.24
C SER A 374 -7.83 11.10 -2.82
N TYR A 375 -8.21 12.13 -2.07
CA TYR A 375 -8.04 13.53 -2.46
C TYR A 375 -7.32 14.34 -1.39
N ARG A 376 -6.41 15.20 -1.89
CA ARG A 376 -5.71 16.28 -1.20
C ARG A 376 -6.12 17.56 -1.94
N LEU A 377 -6.78 18.55 -1.32
CA LEU A 377 -7.02 19.79 -2.05
C LEU A 377 -5.72 20.60 -2.21
N LEU A 378 -5.55 21.10 -3.43
CA LEU A 378 -4.71 22.25 -3.73
C LEU A 378 -5.57 23.49 -3.46
N ILE A 379 -5.14 24.35 -2.54
CA ILE A 379 -5.59 25.74 -2.57
C ILE A 379 -4.86 26.38 -3.75
N GLU A 380 -5.40 26.19 -4.95
CA GLU A 380 -5.37 27.16 -6.04
C GLU A 380 -6.14 26.58 -7.24
N HIS A 381 -7.30 27.19 -7.47
CA HIS A 381 -8.19 27.10 -8.63
C HIS A 381 -9.22 25.97 -8.73
N MET A 382 -10.46 26.44 -8.82
CA MET A 382 -11.68 25.73 -9.16
C MET A 382 -11.47 24.82 -10.38
N ALA A 383 -11.49 23.51 -10.16
CA ALA A 383 -11.75 22.54 -11.21
C ALA A 383 -13.03 21.80 -10.84
N ASN A 384 -14.08 21.96 -11.66
CA ASN A 384 -15.24 21.09 -11.63
C ASN A 384 -14.75 19.69 -12.00
N ILE A 385 -14.69 18.79 -11.02
CA ILE A 385 -14.60 17.36 -11.24
C ILE A 385 -15.91 16.80 -10.70
N SER A 386 -16.79 16.47 -11.66
CA SER A 386 -18.00 15.69 -11.44
C SER A 386 -17.65 14.19 -11.39
N GLU A 387 -18.50 13.42 -10.69
CA GLU A 387 -18.67 11.94 -10.72
C GLU A 387 -17.81 11.09 -9.76
N ILE A 388 -18.30 10.12 -8.95
CA ILE A 388 -19.59 9.65 -8.34
C ILE A 388 -19.18 8.70 -7.15
N ILE A 389 -20.07 8.28 -6.22
CA ILE A 389 -20.65 6.89 -6.19
C ILE A 389 -21.81 6.64 -5.20
N TYR A 390 -22.60 5.64 -5.61
CA TYR A 390 -23.78 4.95 -5.08
C TYR A 390 -23.55 3.84 -4.05
N ASP A 391 -24.64 3.51 -3.35
CA ASP A 391 -24.98 2.15 -2.90
C ASP A 391 -26.28 1.69 -3.58
N VAL A 392 -26.33 0.42 -4.01
CA VAL A 392 -27.53 -0.27 -4.51
C VAL A 392 -27.55 -1.60 -3.77
N GLU A 393 -28.53 -1.76 -2.87
CA GLU A 393 -28.91 -3.08 -2.33
C GLU A 393 -29.30 -4.05 -3.45
#